data_AF-A0A973DQI6-F1
#
_entry.id   AF-A0A973DQI6-F1
#
_cell.length_a   1.000
_cell.length_b   1.000
_cell.length_c   1.000
_cell.angle_alpha   90.00
_cell.angle_beta   90.00
_cell.angle_gamma   90.00
#
_symmetry.space_group_name_H-M   'P 1'
#
loop_
_entity.id
_entity.type
_entity.pdbx_description
1 polymer ?
#
loop_
_entity_poly.entity_id
_entity_poly.type
_entity_poly.pdbx_seq_one_letter_code
_entity_poly.pdbx_strand_id
1 'polypeptide(L)'
;QFFLDDKLFYTSGSFWVTGNNTNDEQFFDIEINNNLTAGYYNLDVHLVDARDLSARHQVLALDWVEFNNLPLETVYDDSYDDDIDVHVDQHGGSVGFGFIALLIIAGLRLRLR
;
A
#
# COMPACT_ATOMS: atom_id res chain seq x y z
N GLN A 1 17.42 -20.20 1.51
CA GLN A 1 16.58 -19.59 0.45
C GLN A 1 15.25 -19.23 1.07
N PHE A 2 14.70 -18.08 0.72
CA PHE A 2 13.44 -17.59 1.26
C PHE A 2 12.47 -17.39 0.10
N PHE A 3 11.28 -17.96 0.24
CA PHE A 3 10.21 -17.95 -0.75
C PHE A 3 9.02 -17.22 -0.18
N LEU A 4 8.30 -16.54 -1.05
CA LEU A 4 7.15 -15.72 -0.70
C LEU A 4 6.07 -16.00 -1.75
N ASP A 5 4.99 -16.67 -1.35
CA ASP A 5 3.99 -17.30 -2.23
C ASP A 5 4.64 -18.13 -3.36
N ASP A 6 5.44 -19.13 -2.99
CA ASP A 6 6.17 -20.03 -3.90
C ASP A 6 7.22 -19.35 -4.81
N LYS A 7 7.45 -18.03 -4.67
CA LYS A 7 8.46 -17.30 -5.45
C LYS A 7 9.71 -17.06 -4.63
N LEU A 8 10.85 -17.52 -5.15
CA LEU A 8 12.16 -17.21 -4.56
C LEU A 8 12.39 -15.70 -4.62
N PHE A 9 12.54 -15.06 -3.45
CA PHE A 9 12.81 -13.61 -3.37
C PHE A 9 14.19 -13.31 -2.79
N TYR A 10 14.73 -14.19 -1.94
CA TYR A 10 16.06 -14.02 -1.36
C TYR A 10 16.84 -15.33 -1.25
N THR A 11 18.13 -15.27 -1.58
CA THR A 11 19.09 -16.37 -1.38
C THR A 11 20.30 -15.83 -0.64
N SER A 12 20.58 -16.41 0.53
CA SER A 12 21.78 -16.08 1.29
C SER A 12 23.05 -16.57 0.60
N GLY A 13 24.20 -16.03 1.00
CA GLY A 13 25.49 -16.70 0.74
C GLY A 13 25.57 -18.08 1.41
N SER A 14 26.59 -18.85 1.05
CA SER A 14 26.89 -20.13 1.71
C SER A 14 27.42 -19.89 3.12
N PHE A 15 26.93 -20.66 4.09
CA PHE A 15 27.42 -20.68 5.45
C PHE A 15 27.51 -22.14 5.95
N TRP A 16 28.23 -22.33 7.05
CA TRP A 16 28.45 -23.64 7.64
C TRP A 16 27.54 -23.82 8.85
N VAL A 17 26.89 -24.98 8.95
CA VAL A 17 26.13 -25.41 10.14
C VAL A 17 26.89 -26.60 10.73
N THR A 18 27.37 -26.47 11.96
CA THR A 18 28.35 -27.39 12.56
C THR A 18 27.79 -28.32 13.64
N GLY A 19 26.50 -28.20 13.97
CA GLY A 19 25.82 -28.93 15.05
C GLY A 19 26.07 -28.36 16.45
N ASN A 20 26.58 -27.13 16.59
CA ASN A 20 26.81 -26.47 17.87
C ASN A 20 25.82 -25.30 18.07
N ASN A 21 24.85 -25.50 18.97
CA ASN A 21 23.70 -24.60 19.16
C ASN A 21 24.02 -23.11 19.33
N THR A 22 25.16 -22.73 19.92
CA THR A 22 25.45 -21.30 20.16
C THR A 22 26.14 -20.58 19.00
N ASN A 23 26.71 -21.32 18.03
CA ASN A 23 27.43 -20.72 16.89
C ASN A 23 26.76 -21.00 15.54
N ASP A 24 25.71 -21.82 15.52
CA ASP A 24 24.98 -22.18 14.31
C ASP A 24 23.75 -21.29 14.05
N GLU A 25 23.62 -20.19 14.80
CA GLU A 25 22.58 -19.19 14.54
C GLU A 25 23.05 -18.22 13.46
N GLN A 26 22.21 -17.99 12.45
CA GLN A 26 22.46 -17.01 11.42
C GLN A 26 21.28 -16.05 11.31
N PHE A 27 21.56 -14.77 11.46
CA PHE A 27 20.59 -13.71 11.28
C PHE A 27 20.63 -13.22 9.84
N PHE A 28 19.44 -12.99 9.27
CA PHE A 28 19.25 -12.40 7.96
C PHE A 28 18.37 -11.19 8.12
N ASP A 29 18.89 -10.04 7.72
CA ASP A 29 18.10 -8.83 7.51
C ASP A 29 17.77 -8.76 6.02
N ILE A 30 16.48 -8.77 5.68
CA ILE A 30 16.01 -8.90 4.31
C ILE A 30 15.05 -7.77 4.03
N GLU A 31 15.47 -6.86 3.16
CA GLU A 31 14.60 -5.83 2.60
C GLU A 31 13.92 -6.38 1.34
N ILE A 32 12.60 -6.32 1.32
CA ILE A 32 11.80 -6.83 0.21
C ILE A 32 11.58 -5.70 -0.80
N ASN A 33 12.57 -5.50 -1.66
CA ASN A 33 12.54 -4.50 -2.75
C ASN A 33 11.89 -5.02 -4.04
N ASN A 34 11.24 -6.19 -3.97
CA ASN A 34 10.54 -6.75 -5.13
C ASN A 34 9.20 -6.02 -5.30
N ASN A 35 8.78 -5.84 -6.57
CA ASN A 35 7.45 -5.32 -6.96
C ASN A 35 6.30 -6.27 -6.55
N LEU A 36 6.25 -6.65 -5.28
CA LEU A 36 5.14 -7.37 -4.68
C LEU A 36 4.02 -6.36 -4.47
N THR A 37 2.81 -6.77 -4.82
CA THR A 37 1.61 -5.99 -4.52
C THR A 37 1.43 -5.95 -3.00
N ALA A 38 0.90 -4.85 -2.46
CA ALA A 38 0.48 -4.85 -1.06
C ALA A 38 -0.52 -6.00 -0.79
N GLY A 39 -0.37 -6.67 0.34
CA GLY A 39 -1.22 -7.82 0.66
C GLY A 39 -0.62 -8.74 1.71
N TYR A 40 -1.16 -9.94 1.80
CA TYR A 40 -0.69 -10.96 2.73
C TYR A 40 -0.01 -12.09 1.99
N TYR A 41 1.11 -12.54 2.55
CA TYR A 41 1.95 -13.55 1.91
C TYR A 41 2.42 -14.60 2.90
N ASN A 42 2.72 -15.78 2.38
CA ASN A 42 3.32 -16.87 3.14
C ASN A 42 4.82 -16.89 2.93
N LEU A 43 5.58 -16.95 4.03
CA LEU A 43 7.03 -17.06 4.01
C LEU A 43 7.47 -18.51 4.21
N ASP A 44 8.14 -19.07 3.22
CA ASP A 44 8.78 -20.38 3.33
C ASP A 44 10.30 -20.21 3.38
N VAL A 45 10.96 -20.99 4.25
CA VAL A 45 12.40 -20.96 4.45
C VAL A 45 13.00 -22.31 4.11
N HIS A 46 13.83 -22.35 3.08
CA HIS A 46 14.47 -23.58 2.62
C HIS A 46 15.97 -23.56 2.93
N LEU A 47 16.44 -24.60 3.62
CA LEU A 47 17.86 -24.90 3.80
C LEU A 47 18.29 -25.89 2.73
N VAL A 48 19.26 -25.49 1.91
CA VAL A 48 19.78 -26.28 0.78
C VAL A 48 21.28 -26.50 0.92
N ASP A 49 21.81 -27.60 0.36
CA ASP A 49 23.25 -27.77 0.24
C ASP A 49 23.80 -26.78 -0.80
N ALA A 50 24.83 -26.02 -0.43
CA ALA A 50 25.39 -24.98 -1.28
C ALA A 50 26.05 -25.53 -2.57
N ARG A 51 26.40 -26.83 -2.64
CA ARG A 51 27.09 -27.42 -3.79
C ARG A 51 26.14 -27.90 -4.87
N ASP A 52 25.04 -28.54 -4.48
CA ASP A 52 24.11 -29.20 -5.40
C ASP A 52 22.67 -28.67 -5.32
N LEU A 53 22.41 -27.69 -4.45
CA LEU A 53 21.09 -27.10 -4.18
C LEU A 53 20.04 -28.13 -3.75
N SER A 54 20.45 -29.31 -3.30
CA SER A 54 19.53 -30.28 -2.74
C SER A 54 18.92 -29.75 -1.44
N ALA A 55 17.60 -29.86 -1.32
CA ALA A 55 16.90 -29.50 -0.10
C ALA A 55 17.36 -30.40 1.06
N ARG A 56 17.84 -29.77 2.14
CA ARG A 56 18.21 -30.43 3.39
C ARG A 56 17.09 -30.32 4.42
N HIS A 57 16.46 -29.15 4.47
CA HIS A 57 15.34 -28.88 5.35
C HIS A 57 14.47 -27.76 4.79
N GLN A 58 13.21 -27.73 5.20
CA GLN A 58 12.27 -26.68 4.87
C GLN A 58 11.42 -26.37 6.09
N VAL A 59 11.13 -25.09 6.27
CA VAL A 59 10.12 -24.59 7.20
C VAL A 59 9.07 -23.92 6.34
N LEU A 60 7.86 -24.46 6.34
CA LEU A 60 6.76 -23.92 5.58
C LEU A 60 5.96 -22.94 6.43
N ALA A 61 5.32 -21.97 5.79
CA ALA A 61 4.40 -21.04 6.45
C ALA A 61 3.27 -21.76 7.18
N LEU A 62 2.83 -22.93 6.69
CA LEU A 62 1.81 -23.74 7.35
C LEU A 62 2.30 -24.39 8.66
N ASP A 63 3.61 -24.58 8.81
CA ASP A 63 4.18 -25.20 10.00
C ASP A 63 4.29 -24.17 11.14
N TRP A 64 4.49 -22.89 10.82
CA TRP A 64 4.82 -21.82 11.77
C TRP A 64 3.90 -20.62 11.56
N VAL A 65 3.05 -20.33 12.55
CA VAL A 65 2.01 -19.31 12.44
C VAL A 65 2.57 -17.92 12.16
N GLU A 66 3.79 -17.64 12.64
CA GLU A 66 4.50 -16.38 12.42
C GLU A 66 4.89 -16.15 10.97
N PHE A 67 4.92 -17.20 10.13
CA PHE A 67 5.28 -17.11 8.71
C PHE A 67 4.06 -17.17 7.79
N ASN A 68 2.87 -17.36 8.35
CA ASN A 68 1.62 -17.40 7.61
C ASN A 68 0.98 -16.02 7.57
N ASN A 69 0.49 -15.62 6.39
CA ASN A 69 -0.31 -14.40 6.22
C ASN A 69 0.40 -13.15 6.76
N LEU A 70 1.67 -12.99 6.40
CA LEU A 70 2.48 -11.82 6.74
C LEU A 70 1.99 -10.60 5.94
N PRO A 71 1.65 -9.49 6.60
CA PRO A 71 1.30 -8.25 5.91
C PRO A 71 2.55 -7.68 5.26
N LEU A 72 2.56 -7.61 3.93
CA LEU A 72 3.47 -6.77 3.18
C LEU A 72 2.72 -5.50 2.80
N GLU A 73 2.93 -4.45 3.58
CA GLU A 73 2.43 -3.12 3.26
C GLU A 73 3.56 -2.38 2.54
N THR A 74 3.32 -1.95 1.30
CA THR A 74 4.22 -0.98 0.68
C THR A 74 4.01 0.34 1.40
N VAL A 75 5.09 1.02 1.82
CA VAL A 75 5.10 2.35 2.46
C VAL A 75 4.29 3.43 1.69
N TYR A 76 3.85 3.14 0.46
CA TYR A 76 3.13 4.03 -0.43
C TYR A 76 1.60 3.89 -0.47
N ASP A 77 0.97 3.01 0.32
CA ASP A 77 -0.50 2.81 0.27
C ASP A 77 -1.29 3.47 1.43
N ASP A 78 -0.66 4.39 2.16
CA ASP A 78 -1.32 5.21 3.20
C ASP A 78 -1.62 6.65 2.74
N SER A 79 -1.35 6.97 1.46
CA SER A 79 -1.76 8.24 0.85
C SER A 79 -3.05 8.07 0.06
N TYR A 80 -4.13 7.66 0.72
CA TYR A 80 -5.43 8.20 0.34
C TYR A 80 -5.42 9.67 0.78
N ASP A 81 -4.87 10.51 -0.09
CA ASP A 81 -5.12 11.93 -0.12
C ASP A 81 -6.60 12.09 -0.47
N ASP A 82 -7.46 11.86 0.51
CA ASP A 82 -8.87 12.26 0.43
C ASP A 82 -8.87 13.78 0.62
N ASP A 83 -8.36 14.47 -0.41
CA ASP A 83 -8.58 15.88 -0.62
C ASP A 83 -10.09 16.04 -0.69
N ILE A 84 -10.71 16.36 0.45
CA ILE A 84 -12.10 16.79 0.51
C ILE A 84 -12.15 18.11 -0.26
N ASP A 85 -12.42 18.03 -1.56
CA ASP A 85 -12.69 19.18 -2.40
C ASP A 85 -14.06 19.75 -1.99
N VAL A 86 -14.06 20.65 -1.01
CA VAL A 86 -15.25 21.40 -0.62
C VAL A 86 -15.52 22.45 -1.69
N HIS A 87 -16.26 22.06 -2.73
CA HIS A 87 -16.79 22.99 -3.71
C HIS A 87 -17.89 23.85 -3.07
N VAL A 88 -17.56 25.09 -2.71
CA VAL A 88 -18.56 26.08 -2.27
C VAL A 88 -19.15 26.76 -3.51
N ASP A 89 -20.29 26.26 -3.98
CA ASP A 89 -21.11 26.98 -4.96
C ASP A 89 -21.65 28.28 -4.33
N GLN A 90 -21.02 29.41 -4.64
CA GLN A 90 -21.58 30.72 -4.34
C GLN A 90 -22.60 31.09 -5.44
N HIS A 91 -23.88 30.85 -5.18
CA HIS A 91 -24.95 31.43 -5.99
C HIS A 91 -25.08 32.92 -5.66
N GLY A 92 -24.38 33.76 -6.43
CA GLY A 92 -24.58 35.21 -6.44
C GLY A 92 -25.98 35.55 -6.95
N GLY A 93 -26.94 35.62 -6.03
CA GLY A 93 -28.34 35.88 -6.29
C GLY A 93 -28.63 37.19 -7.03
N SER A 94 -29.79 37.20 -7.69
CA SER A 94 -30.31 38.09 -8.74
C SER A 94 -30.53 39.57 -8.40
N VAL A 95 -29.78 40.15 -7.46
CA VAL A 95 -29.98 41.53 -6.97
C VAL A 95 -29.97 42.54 -8.13
N GLY A 96 -29.13 42.33 -9.15
CA GLY A 96 -29.07 43.19 -10.34
C GLY A 96 -30.35 43.19 -11.19
N PHE A 97 -30.97 42.03 -11.40
CA PHE A 97 -32.20 41.93 -12.21
C PHE A 97 -33.41 42.53 -11.49
N GLY A 98 -33.47 42.41 -10.16
CA GLY A 98 -34.52 43.04 -9.35
C GLY A 98 -34.51 44.57 -9.47
N PHE A 99 -33.32 45.20 -9.45
CA PHE A 99 -33.18 46.65 -9.64
C PHE A 99 -33.62 47.09 -11.04
N ILE A 100 -33.27 46.34 -12.09
CA ILE A 100 -33.67 46.66 -13.47
C ILE A 100 -35.19 46.55 -13.62
N ALA A 101 -35.82 45.52 -13.06
CA ALA A 101 -37.28 45.37 -13.09
C ALA A 101 -37.99 46.55 -12.39
N LEU A 102 -37.47 47.00 -11.24
CA LEU A 102 -38.02 48.16 -10.54
C LEU A 102 -37.88 49.47 -11.34
N LEU A 103 -36.75 49.68 -12.04
CA LEU A 103 -36.56 50.84 -12.91
C LEU A 103 -37.53 50.84 -14.10
N ILE A 104 -37.78 49.67 -14.70
CA ILE A 104 -38.74 49.53 -15.80
C ILE A 104 -40.17 49.84 -15.31
N ILE A 105 -40.57 49.31 -14.16
CA ILE A 105 -41.90 49.58 -13.57
C ILE A 105 -42.06 51.07 -13.24
N ALA A 106 -41.04 51.70 -12.64
CA ALA A 106 -41.07 53.12 -12.34
C ALA A 106 -41.19 53.97 -13.62
N GLY A 107 -40.43 53.65 -14.67
CA GLY A 107 -40.48 54.33 -15.96
C GLY A 107 -41.83 54.19 -16.67
N LEU A 108 -42.45 53.00 -16.63
CA LEU A 108 -43.79 52.78 -17.17
C LEU A 108 -44.86 53.59 -16.44
N ARG A 109 -44.75 53.72 -15.11
CA ARG A 109 -45.69 54.52 -14.29
C ARG A 109 -45.60 56.02 -14.58
N LEU A 110 -44.43 56.52 -14.92
CA LEU A 110 -44.20 57.92 -15.32
C LEU A 110 -44.74 58.25 -16.71
N ARG A 111 -44.89 57.25 -17.60
CA ARG A 111 -45.40 57.43 -18.97
C ARG A 111 -46.91 57.33 -19.10
N LEU A 112 -47.60 56.81 -18.08
CA LEU A 112 -49.06 56.63 -18.01
C LEU A 112 -49.76 57.74 -17.20
N ARG A 113 -49.02 58.76 -16.75
CA ARG A 113 -49.54 60.01 -16.19
C ARG A 113 -49.28 61.15 -17.17
#